data_AF-A0A317TXK3-F1
#
_entry.id   AF-A0A317TXK3-F1
#
_cell.length_a   1.000
_cell.length_b   1.000
_cell.length_c   1.000
_cell.angle_alpha   90.00
_cell.angle_beta   90.00
_cell.angle_gamma   90.00
#
_symmetry.space_group_name_H-M   'P 1'
#
loop_
_entity.id
_entity.type
_entity.pdbx_description
1 polymer ?
#
loop_
_entity_poly.entity_id
_entity_poly.type
_entity_poly.pdbx_seq_one_letter_code
_entity_poly.pdbx_strand_id
1 'polypeptide(L)' 'MPTVRVKEGENPEYALRRFKRSCEKAGILTELRRREFYEKPTAERKRKQAAAVKRHLKKISRDMTARQQGGKRRRK' A
#
# COMPACT_ATOMS: atom_id res chain seq x y z
N MET A 1 8.04 9.33 10.38
CA MET A 1 9.02 8.98 9.33
C MET A 1 9.44 7.52 9.48
N PRO A 2 9.72 6.79 8.38
CA PRO A 2 10.11 5.39 8.43
C PRO A 2 11.51 5.23 9.03
N THR A 3 11.65 4.30 9.97
CA THR A 3 12.92 3.97 10.62
C THR A 3 13.17 2.47 10.47
N VAL A 4 14.34 2.07 9.96
CA VAL A 4 14.75 0.66 9.87
C VAL A 4 15.96 0.46 10.75
N ARG A 5 15.85 -0.45 11.73
CA ARG A 5 16.98 -0.88 12.56
C ARG A 5 17.68 -2.02 11.85
N VAL A 6 18.99 -1.91 11.67
CA VAL A 6 19.86 -2.91 11.05
C VAL A 6 20.55 -3.68 12.17
N LYS A 7 20.61 -5.01 12.08
CA LYS A 7 21.36 -5.85 13.04
C LYS A 7 22.75 -6.18 12.49
N GLU A 8 23.72 -6.39 13.39
CA GLU A 8 25.07 -6.82 13.01
C GLU A 8 25.01 -8.19 12.31
N GLY A 9 25.54 -8.26 11.09
CA GLY A 9 25.46 -9.44 10.21
C GLY A 9 24.38 -9.41 9.13
N GLU A 10 23.51 -8.39 9.07
CA GLU A 10 22.61 -8.21 7.92
C GLU A 10 23.37 -7.67 6.69
N ASN A 11 23.09 -8.23 5.51
CA ASN A 11 23.58 -7.65 4.25
C ASN A 11 22.95 -6.24 4.08
N PRO A 12 23.77 -5.17 3.94
CA PRO A 12 23.29 -3.79 3.87
C PRO A 12 22.26 -3.55 2.75
N GLU A 13 22.35 -4.29 1.64
CA GLU A 13 21.42 -4.17 0.52
C GLU A 13 19.99 -4.60 0.90
N TYR A 14 19.86 -5.58 1.79
CA TYR A 14 18.55 -6.02 2.27
C TYR A 14 17.90 -4.98 3.18
N ALA A 15 18.69 -4.31 4.03
CA ALA A 15 18.23 -3.22 4.89
C ALA A 15 17.73 -2.03 4.05
N LEU A 16 18.45 -1.64 3.01
CA LEU A 16 18.03 -0.59 2.07
C LEU A 16 16.71 -0.94 1.37
N ARG A 17 16.55 -2.20 0.95
CA ARG A 17 15.28 -2.65 0.33
C ARG A 17 14.11 -2.58 1.31
N ARG A 18 14.33 -2.94 2.58
CA ARG A 18 13.32 -2.84 3.65
C ARG A 18 12.94 -1.37 3.90
N PHE A 19 13.93 -0.48 3.91
CA PHE A 19 13.72 0.96 4.06
C PHE A 19 12.92 1.56 2.90
N LYS A 20 13.28 1.25 1.65
CA LYS A 20 12.54 1.68 0.46
C LYS A 20 11.06 1.26 0.53
N ARG A 21 10.79 0.00 0.87
CA ARG A 21 9.42 -0.49 1.08
C ARG A 21 8.70 0.24 2.22
N SER A 22 9.40 0.59 3.29
CA SER A 22 8.82 1.35 4.40
C SER A 22 8.46 2.78 3.99
N CYS A 23 9.27 3.45 3.17
CA CYS A 23 8.97 4.76 2.59
C CYS A 23 7.77 4.72 1.65
N GLU A 24 7.70 3.69 0.80
CA GLU A 24 6.57 3.45 -0.11
C GLU A 24 5.28 3.15 0.68
N LYS A 25 5.35 2.32 1.72
CA LYS A 25 4.21 1.99 2.59
C LYS A 25 3.72 3.20 3.38
N ALA A 26 4.64 4.04 3.87
CA ALA A 26 4.32 5.29 4.53
C ALA A 26 3.67 6.30 3.57
N GLY A 27 3.76 6.09 2.25
CA GLY A 27 3.11 6.93 1.25
C GLY A 27 3.77 8.30 1.08
N ILE A 28 5.02 8.47 1.51
CA ILE A 28 5.75 9.76 1.46
C ILE A 28 5.75 10.34 0.05
N LEU A 29 6.03 9.51 -0.97
CA LEU A 29 6.01 9.95 -2.37
C LEU A 29 4.61 10.37 -2.84
N THR A 30 3.56 9.72 -2.33
CA THR A 30 2.18 10.08 -2.66
C THR A 30 1.75 11.37 -1.97
N GLU A 31 2.31 11.65 -0.80
CA GLU A 31 2.08 12.89 -0.07
C GLU A 31 2.82 14.06 -0.72
N LEU A 32 4.06 13.84 -1.16
CA LEU A 32 4.85 14.85 -1.86
C LEU A 32 4.13 15.33 -3.13
N ARG A 33 3.68 14.40 -3.98
CA ARG A 33 2.86 14.70 -5.18
C ARG A 33 1.55 15.41 -4.89
N ARG A 34 0.98 15.26 -3.68
CA ARG A 34 -0.25 15.96 -3.28
C ARG A 34 0.02 17.39 -2.80
N ARG A 35 1.22 17.65 -2.29
CA ARG A 35 1.65 18.94 -1.75
C ARG A 35 2.31 19.84 -2.81
N GLU A 36 2.72 19.28 -3.94
CA GLU A 36 3.31 20.03 -5.07
C GLU A 36 2.40 21.15 -5.61
N PHE A 37 1.08 21.00 -5.51
CA PHE A 37 0.12 22.00 -5.97
C PHE A 37 -1.03 22.15 -4.97
N TYR A 38 -1.63 23.35 -4.94
CA TYR A 38 -2.83 23.57 -4.15
C TYR A 38 -4.00 22.79 -4.76
N GLU A 39 -4.52 21.82 -4.00
CA GLU A 39 -5.75 21.13 -4.32
C GLU A 39 -6.91 21.77 -3.55
N LYS A 40 -7.94 22.23 -4.25
CA LYS A 40 -9.16 22.75 -3.62
C LYS A 40 -9.75 21.68 -2.68
N PRO A 41 -10.26 22.04 -1.48
CA PRO A 41 -10.78 21.07 -0.51
C PRO A 41 -11.84 20.11 -1.07
N THR A 42 -12.65 20.57 -2.03
CA THR A 42 -13.65 19.75 -2.71
C THR A 42 -13.04 18.65 -3.59
N ALA A 43 -11.94 18.95 -4.27
CA ALA A 43 -11.23 17.98 -5.11
C ALA A 43 -10.53 16.92 -4.24
N GLU A 44 -9.95 17.34 -3.11
CA GLU A 44 -9.34 16.43 -2.14
C GLU A 44 -10.38 15.44 -1.58
N ARG A 45 -11.58 15.92 -1.22
CA ARG A 45 -12.70 15.07 -0.74
C ARG A 45 -13.12 14.06 -1.79
N LYS A 46 -13.33 14.47 -3.04
CA LYS A 46 -13.68 13.58 -4.16
C LYS A 46 -12.60 12.52 -4.40
N ARG A 47 -11.33 12.90 -4.37
CA ARG A 47 -10.18 11.99 -4.53
C ARG A 47 -10.13 10.94 -3.42
N LYS A 48 -10.34 11.34 -2.15
CA LYS A 48 -10.39 10.43 -1.00
C LYS A 48 -11.54 9.43 -1.12
N GLN A 49 -12.72 9.87 -1.51
CA GLN A 49 -13.88 8.99 -1.73
C GLN A 49 -13.62 7.97 -2.84
N ALA A 50 -13.15 8.41 -4.01
CA ALA A 50 -12.81 7.51 -5.11
C ALA A 50 -11.75 6.46 -4.71
N ALA A 51 -10.72 6.88 -3.95
CA ALA A 51 -9.71 5.97 -3.44
C ALA A 51 -10.28 4.93 -2.44
N ALA A 52 -11.24 5.32 -1.59
CA ALA A 52 -11.92 4.42 -0.66
C ALA A 52 -12.76 3.37 -1.41
N VAL A 53 -13.56 3.79 -2.39
CA VAL A 53 -14.34 2.88 -3.24
C VAL A 53 -13.42 1.88 -3.96
N LYS A 54 -12.35 2.36 -4.59
CA LYS A 54 -11.37 1.48 -5.26
C LYS A 54 -10.73 0.47 -4.31
N ARG A 55 -10.39 0.88 -3.08
CA ARG A 55 -9.84 -0.04 -2.05
C ARG A 55 -10.87 -1.10 -1.65
N HIS A 56 -12.13 -0.72 -1.49
CA HIS A 56 -13.21 -1.64 -1.14
C HIS A 56 -13.45 -2.68 -2.24
N LEU A 57 -13.55 -2.24 -3.50
CA LEU A 57 -13.70 -3.14 -4.65
C LEU A 57 -12.52 -4.12 -4.77
N LYS A 58 -11.29 -3.63 -4.57
CA LYS A 58 -10.09 -4.50 -4.57
C LYS A 58 -10.13 -5.53 -3.43
N LYS A 59 -10.66 -5.17 -2.25
CA LYS A 59 -10.83 -6.11 -1.13
C LYS A 59 -11.84 -7.20 -1.49
N ILE A 60 -13.00 -6.83 -2.02
CA ILE A 60 -14.03 -7.80 -2.44
C ILE A 60 -13.48 -8.77 -3.48
N SER A 61 -12.79 -8.28 -4.52
CA SER A 61 -12.17 -9.12 -5.55
C SER A 61 -11.14 -10.10 -4.95
N ARG A 62 -10.32 -9.65 -4.00
CA ARG A 62 -9.38 -10.53 -3.28
C ARG A 62 -10.10 -11.58 -2.44
N ASP A 63 -11.17 -11.22 -1.74
CA ASP A 63 -11.93 -12.15 -0.90
C ASP A 63 -12.65 -13.20 -1.77
N MET A 64 -13.20 -12.79 -2.92
CA MET A 64 -13.82 -13.67 -3.91
C MET A 64 -12.83 -14.67 -4.51
N THR A 65 -11.65 -14.20 -4.94
CA THR A 65 -10.60 -15.06 -5.50
C THR A 65 -10.03 -16.02 -4.45
N ALA A 66 -9.85 -15.58 -3.21
CA ALA A 66 -9.42 -16.44 -2.10
C ALA A 66 -10.44 -17.55 -1.80
N ARG A 67 -11.74 -17.23 -1.80
CA ARG A 67 -12.83 -18.21 -1.64
C ARG A 67 -12.87 -19.25 -2.76
N GLN A 68 -12.68 -18.83 -4.02
CA GLN A 68 -12.60 -19.76 -5.16
C GLN A 68 -11.40 -20.72 -5.07
N GLN A 69 -10.24 -20.25 -4.62
CA GLN A 69 -9.04 -21.08 -4.48
C GLN A 69 -9.12 -22.07 -3.30
N GLY A 70 -9.78 -21.68 -2.20
CA GLY A 70 -10.05 -22.58 -1.05
C GLY A 70 -10.98 -23.74 -1.38
N GLY A 71 -11.96 -23.53 -2.27
CA GLY A 71 -12.86 -24.60 -2.74
C GLY A 71 -12.19 -25.61 -3.68
N LYS A 72 -11.20 -25.18 -4.47
CA LYS A 72 -10.42 -26.06 -5.36
C LYS A 72 -9.44 -26.97 -4.60
N ARG A 73 -8.97 -26.56 -3.42
CA ARG A 73 -8.09 -27.38 -2.56
C ARG A 73 -8.80 -28.48 -1.79
N ARG A 74 -10.12 -28.41 -1.60
CA ARG A 74 -10.94 -29.41 -0.89
C ARG A 74 -11.56 -30.48 -1.80
N ARG A 75 -11.34 -30.40 -3.12
CA ARG A 75 -11.88 -31.35 -4.13
C ARG A 75 -10.82 -32.32 -4.68
N LYS A 76 -9.68 -32.47 -4.01
CA LYS A 76 -8.65 -33.45 -4.35
C LYS A 76 -8.36 -34.33 -3.15
#